data_AF-A0A532D028-F1
#
_entry.id   AF-A0A532D028-F1
#
_cell.length_a   1.000
_cell.length_b   1.000
_cell.length_c   1.000
_cell.angle_alpha   90.00
_cell.angle_beta   90.00
_cell.angle_gamma   90.00
#
_symmetry.space_group_name_H-M   'P 1'
#
loop_
_entity.id
_entity.type
_entity.pdbx_description
1 polymer ?
#
loop_
_entity_poly.entity_id
_entity_poly.type
_entity_poly.pdbx_seq_one_letter_code
_entity_poly.pdbx_strand_id
1 'polypeptide(L)'
;MVRHKERKFGRGCVREWTTHRPYLCKQFAELLKPIDSMLAASPFLLANRPLFVDYILYGLLGNYLFNDKTKLPKLKHLQRWYQARDTKE
;
A
#
# COMPACT_ATOMS: atom_id res chain seq x y z
N MET A 1 -26.27 15.48 3.14
CA MET A 1 -25.02 16.03 2.58
C MET A 1 -24.27 14.93 1.83
N VAL A 2 -23.91 15.13 0.55
CA VAL A 2 -23.17 14.13 -0.26
C VAL A 2 -21.67 14.27 -0.01
N ARG A 3 -20.95 13.16 0.21
CA ARG A 3 -19.50 13.17 0.51
C ARG A 3 -18.68 13.63 -0.70
N HIS A 4 -17.49 14.22 -0.47
CA HIS A 4 -16.58 14.65 -1.56
C HIS A 4 -16.31 13.51 -2.56
N LYS A 5 -16.02 12.30 -2.06
CA LYS A 5 -15.78 11.11 -2.91
C LYS A 5 -16.98 10.78 -3.79
N GLU A 6 -18.20 10.85 -3.27
CA GLU A 6 -19.39 10.55 -4.06
C GLU A 6 -19.73 11.63 -5.09
N ARG A 7 -19.30 12.88 -4.88
CA ARG A 7 -19.38 13.93 -5.91
C ARG A 7 -18.39 13.67 -7.05
N LYS A 8 -17.20 13.16 -6.74
CA LYS A 8 -16.13 12.93 -7.73
C LYS A 8 -16.29 11.60 -8.49
N PHE A 9 -16.74 10.55 -7.82
CA PHE A 9 -16.70 9.18 -8.33
C PHE A 9 -18.10 8.53 -8.47
N GLY A 10 -19.16 9.31 -8.29
CA GLY A 10 -20.53 8.83 -8.36
C GLY A 10 -21.13 8.45 -7.01
N ARG A 11 -22.46 8.58 -6.90
CA ARG A 11 -23.21 8.29 -5.68
C ARG A 11 -23.07 6.81 -5.33
N GLY A 12 -22.76 6.50 -4.07
CA GLY A 12 -22.61 5.14 -3.58
C GLY A 12 -21.23 4.52 -3.75
N CYS A 13 -20.28 5.20 -4.42
CA CYS A 13 -18.93 4.67 -4.67
C CYS A 13 -18.21 4.23 -3.39
N VAL A 14 -18.38 4.96 -2.29
CA VAL A 14 -17.73 4.64 -1.00
C VAL A 14 -18.27 3.34 -0.43
N ARG A 15 -19.57 3.09 -0.57
CA ARG A 15 -20.20 1.83 -0.16
C ARG A 15 -19.68 0.68 -1.02
N GLU A 16 -19.66 0.85 -2.33
CA GLU A 16 -19.13 -0.17 -3.25
C GLU A 16 -17.65 -0.51 -2.97
N TRP A 17 -16.80 0.49 -2.80
CA TRP A 17 -15.39 0.27 -2.43
C TRP A 17 -15.25 -0.44 -1.09
N THR A 18 -16.15 -0.16 -0.14
CA THR A 18 -16.18 -0.86 1.15
C THR A 18 -16.58 -2.32 0.97
N THR A 19 -17.62 -2.60 0.19
CA THR A 19 -18.08 -3.96 -0.13
C THR A 19 -17.01 -4.75 -0.88
N HIS A 20 -16.32 -4.12 -1.85
CA HIS A 20 -15.28 -4.75 -2.66
C HIS A 20 -13.89 -4.76 -1.99
N ARG A 21 -13.75 -4.27 -0.75
CA ARG A 21 -12.44 -4.18 -0.07
C ARG A 21 -11.65 -5.49 -0.11
N PRO A 22 -12.22 -6.68 0.20
CA PRO A 22 -11.44 -7.92 0.17
C PRO A 22 -10.86 -8.23 -1.21
N TYR A 23 -11.66 -8.02 -2.27
CA TYR A 23 -11.23 -8.20 -3.65
C TYR A 23 -10.13 -7.22 -4.05
N LEU A 24 -10.31 -5.93 -3.73
CA LEU A 24 -9.32 -4.88 -4.01
C LEU A 24 -8.00 -5.13 -3.25
N CYS A 25 -8.07 -5.57 -1.99
CA CYS A 25 -6.89 -5.91 -1.20
C CYS A 25 -6.14 -7.12 -1.78
N LYS A 26 -6.87 -8.12 -2.31
CA LYS A 26 -6.26 -9.26 -3.00
C LYS A 26 -5.50 -8.81 -4.25
N GLN A 27 -6.15 -8.02 -5.12
CA GLN A 27 -5.53 -7.46 -6.33
C GLN A 27 -4.30 -6.62 -5.98
N PHE A 28 -4.40 -5.80 -4.94
CA PHE A 28 -3.28 -4.99 -4.46
C PHE A 28 -2.10 -5.84 -4.00
N ALA A 29 -2.35 -6.91 -3.24
CA ALA A 29 -1.31 -7.85 -2.82
C ALA A 29 -0.61 -8.54 -4.01
N GLU A 30 -1.36 -8.89 -5.05
CA GLU A 30 -0.79 -9.47 -6.29
C GLU A 30 0.16 -8.48 -6.99
N LEU A 31 -0.24 -7.22 -7.12
CA LEU A 31 0.59 -6.17 -7.73
C LEU A 31 1.87 -5.86 -6.94
N LEU A 32 1.92 -6.18 -5.66
CA LEU A 32 3.10 -5.98 -4.81
C LEU A 32 4.11 -7.14 -4.88
N LYS A 33 3.78 -8.29 -5.50
CA LYS A 33 4.71 -9.44 -5.59
C LYS A 33 6.05 -9.11 -6.29
N PRO A 34 6.08 -8.36 -7.40
CA PRO A 34 7.34 -7.97 -8.03
C PRO A 34 8.18 -7.08 -7.10
N ILE A 35 7.53 -6.18 -6.35
CA ILE A 35 8.19 -5.30 -5.40
C ILE A 35 8.81 -6.10 -4.25
N ASP A 36 8.10 -7.09 -3.71
CA ASP A 36 8.65 -8.00 -2.70
C ASP A 36 9.89 -8.74 -3.23
N SER A 37 9.87 -9.16 -4.50
CA SER A 37 11.00 -9.83 -5.15
C SER A 37 12.21 -8.88 -5.32
N MET A 38 11.97 -7.61 -5.68
CA MET A 38 13.03 -6.59 -5.73
C MET A 38 13.66 -6.37 -4.36
N LEU A 39 12.82 -6.29 -3.31
CA LEU A 39 13.26 -6.10 -1.92
C LEU A 39 13.89 -7.36 -1.29
N ALA A 40 13.75 -8.51 -1.94
CA ALA A 40 14.50 -9.72 -1.59
C ALA A 40 15.98 -9.59 -1.99
N ALA A 41 16.25 -8.97 -3.13
CA ALA A 41 17.60 -8.80 -3.69
C ALA A 41 18.34 -7.56 -3.15
N SER A 42 17.61 -6.50 -2.76
CA SER A 42 18.19 -5.22 -2.37
C SER A 42 17.42 -4.57 -1.21
N PRO A 43 18.07 -3.78 -0.33
CA PRO A 43 17.38 -3.00 0.70
C PRO A 43 16.50 -1.86 0.15
N PHE A 44 16.66 -1.48 -1.12
CA PHE A 44 15.88 -0.43 -1.80
C PHE A 44 15.44 -0.89 -3.18
N LEU A 45 14.44 -0.23 -3.77
CA LEU A 45 13.82 -0.69 -5.00
C LEU A 45 14.76 -0.67 -6.22
N LEU A 46 15.51 0.42 -6.43
CA LEU A 46 16.26 0.62 -7.67
C LEU A 46 17.76 0.87 -7.51
N ALA A 47 18.22 1.20 -6.30
CA ALA A 47 19.62 1.58 -6.05
C ALA A 47 20.11 1.04 -4.70
N ASN A 48 21.36 1.33 -4.34
CA ASN A 48 21.92 1.02 -3.03
C ASN A 48 21.58 2.08 -1.95
N ARG A 49 20.74 3.06 -2.28
CA ARG A 49 20.26 4.13 -1.42
C ARG A 49 18.76 4.39 -1.70
N PRO A 50 17.99 4.95 -0.76
CA PRO A 50 16.59 5.25 -1.01
C PRO A 50 16.47 6.32 -2.10
N LEU A 51 15.56 6.10 -3.04
CA LEU A 51 15.17 7.09 -4.04
C LEU A 51 13.70 7.47 -3.84
N PHE A 52 13.23 8.45 -4.60
CA PHE A 52 11.85 8.95 -4.50
C PHE A 52 10.80 7.83 -4.60
N VAL A 53 11.05 6.79 -5.41
CA VAL A 53 10.17 5.63 -5.55
C VAL A 53 9.96 4.86 -4.23
N ASP A 54 10.99 4.78 -3.38
CA ASP A 54 10.88 4.15 -2.07
C ASP A 54 9.95 4.95 -1.16
N TYR A 55 10.02 6.29 -1.21
CA TYR A 55 9.13 7.16 -0.44
C TYR A 55 7.69 7.12 -0.98
N ILE A 56 7.50 7.01 -2.30
CA ILE A 56 6.17 6.78 -2.89
C ILE A 56 5.56 5.49 -2.35
N LEU A 57 6.32 4.38 -2.38
CA LEU A 57 5.84 3.09 -1.88
C LEU A 57 5.50 3.18 -0.39
N TYR A 58 6.34 3.83 0.41
CA TYR A 58 6.10 4.02 1.84
C TYR A 58 4.80 4.79 2.11
N GLY A 59 4.62 5.95 1.47
CA GLY A 59 3.41 6.76 1.63
C GLY A 59 2.15 6.08 1.09
N LEU A 60 2.28 5.29 0.01
CA LEU A 60 1.18 4.49 -0.52
C LEU A 60 0.75 3.42 0.49
N LEU A 61 1.70 2.71 1.11
CA LEU A 61 1.41 1.72 2.15
C LEU A 61 0.84 2.37 3.41
N GLY A 62 1.34 3.52 3.84
CA GLY A 62 0.77 4.27 4.96
C GLY A 62 -0.70 4.63 4.74
N ASN A 63 -1.05 5.14 3.55
CA ASN A 63 -2.44 5.40 3.18
C ASN A 63 -3.31 4.13 3.17
N TYR A 64 -2.76 3.01 2.70
CA TYR A 64 -3.46 1.73 2.67
C TYR A 64 -3.75 1.22 4.09
N LEU A 65 -2.78 1.34 5.00
CA LEU A 65 -2.85 0.88 6.39
C LEU A 65 -3.64 1.83 7.31
N PHE A 66 -3.94 3.04 6.84
CA PHE A 66 -4.60 4.06 7.65
C PHE A 66 -5.89 3.56 8.32
N ASN A 67 -6.05 3.91 9.61
CA ASN A 67 -7.23 3.61 10.44
C ASN A 67 -7.50 2.10 10.59
N ASP A 68 -6.46 1.27 10.52
CA ASP A 68 -6.45 -0.18 10.77
C ASP A 68 -7.49 -0.99 9.99
N LYS A 69 -7.99 -0.44 8.87
CA LYS A 69 -8.99 -1.09 8.00
C LYS A 69 -8.38 -2.17 7.11
N THR A 70 -7.07 -2.19 6.98
CA THR A 70 -6.30 -3.15 6.17
C THR A 70 -5.04 -3.57 6.93
N LYS A 71 -4.34 -4.58 6.40
CA LYS A 71 -3.06 -5.05 6.93
C LYS A 71 -2.08 -5.24 5.78
N LEU A 72 -0.79 -5.14 6.05
CA LEU A 72 0.24 -5.44 5.07
C LEU A 72 0.01 -6.86 4.53
N PRO A 73 0.04 -7.06 3.20
CA PRO A 73 0.02 -8.39 2.61
C PRO A 73 1.15 -9.26 3.18
N LYS A 74 0.96 -10.59 3.17
CA LYS A 74 1.96 -11.56 3.65
C LYS A 74 3.13 -11.70 2.66
N LEU A 75 3.87 -10.61 2.48
CA LEU A 75 5.03 -10.47 1.61
C LEU A 75 6.24 -10.15 2.49
N LYS A 76 7.11 -11.15 2.66
CA LYS A 76 8.12 -11.17 3.74
C LYS A 76 9.09 -9.99 3.65
N HIS A 77 9.58 -9.70 2.44
CA HIS A 77 10.61 -8.68 2.23
C HIS A 77 10.02 -7.28 2.30
N LEU A 78 8.81 -7.10 1.77
CA LEU A 78 8.03 -5.87 1.89
C LEU A 78 7.71 -5.54 3.35
N GLN A 79 7.23 -6.51 4.12
CA GLN A 79 6.92 -6.32 5.54
C GLN A 79 8.16 -5.89 6.33
N ARG A 80 9.28 -6.61 6.14
CA ARG A 80 10.58 -6.24 6.73
C ARG A 80 11.01 -4.83 6.34
N TRP A 81 10.92 -4.50 5.05
CA TRP A 81 11.31 -3.19 4.52
C TRP A 81 10.48 -2.05 5.09
N TYR A 82 9.16 -2.25 5.23
CA TYR A 82 8.25 -1.24 5.78
C TYR A 82 8.53 -1.01 7.27
N GLN A 83 8.66 -2.08 8.06
CA GLN A 83 8.96 -2.01 9.50
C GLN A 83 10.30 -1.32 9.80
N ALA A 84 11.34 -1.58 8.99
CA ALA A 84 12.66 -0.97 9.15
C ALA A 84 12.69 0.55 8.89
N ARG A 85 11.66 1.08 8.20
CA ARG A 85 11.51 2.52 7.95
C ARG A 85 10.61 3.20 8.98
N ASP A 86 9.63 2.48 9.50
CA ASP A 86 8.71 2.93 10.55
C ASP A 86 9.42 3.17 11.89
N THR A 87 10.56 2.51 12.12
CA THR A 87 11.39 2.65 13.34
C THR A 87 12.39 3.81 13.29
N LYS A 88 12.43 4.61 12.22
CA LYS A 88 13.40 5.71 12.04
C LYS A 88 12.80 7.12 12.17
N GLU A 89 11.67 7.26 12.86
CA GLU A 89 11.15 8.56 13.31
C GLU A 89 11.51 8.84 14.78
#